data_AF-A0AB34KR01-F1
#
_entry.id   AF-A0AB34KR01-F1
#
_cell.length_a   1.000
_cell.length_b   1.000
_cell.length_c   1.000
_cell.angle_alpha   90.00
_cell.angle_beta   90.00
_cell.angle_gamma   90.00
#
_symmetry.space_group_name_H-M   'P 1'
#
loop_
_entity.id
_entity.type
_entity.pdbx_description
1 polymer ?
#
loop_
_entity_poly.entity_id
_entity_poly.type
_entity_poly.pdbx_seq_one_letter_code
_entity_poly.pdbx_strand_id
1 'polypeptide(L)'
;MVASGGFVSVMFFNNRSSSQDLDYFLNSASFGNKYEGIRAEMQRLIGITARTLKYDIRWANDEVRAFLSLLNRPDRLFAQSKAQNIVLYGDGILVVYAVQMEWALCRKMKRLQMENQVPRREDWSDCVAIAKFLLDKAGHVLSPRLFKQFDDTSREPPVFTKTIVALKHHVSRIHQRDAFPKIGWVYRTSSNSLEYKWLDSDGTQIDASINPDRTGTRQVVRIEERQIGWYNFDKSAWETPPETSEASRRDSSDDDDDDDDDDDDDDD
;
A
#
# COMPACT_ATOMS: atom_id res chain seq x y z
N MET A 1 23.93 -0.58 9.30
CA MET A 1 22.61 -0.41 9.96
C MET A 1 21.52 -0.48 8.90
N VAL A 2 20.31 -0.91 9.26
CA VAL A 2 19.13 -0.79 8.39
C VAL A 2 18.12 0.13 9.06
N ALA A 3 17.59 1.10 8.32
CA ALA A 3 16.59 2.06 8.79
C ALA A 3 15.23 1.81 8.14
N SER A 4 14.16 2.10 8.88
CA SER A 4 12.78 1.93 8.46
C SER A 4 11.98 3.22 8.66
N GLY A 5 10.70 3.14 8.32
CA GLY A 5 9.72 4.13 8.73
C GLY A 5 9.90 5.45 7.99
N GLY A 6 9.76 6.52 8.76
CA GLY A 6 9.70 7.87 8.25
C GLY A 6 11.00 8.41 7.66
N PHE A 7 12.13 7.92 8.14
CA PHE A 7 13.45 8.32 7.66
C PHE A 7 13.68 7.94 6.19
N VAL A 8 13.16 6.78 5.76
CA VAL A 8 13.21 6.34 4.37
C VAL A 8 12.44 7.30 3.45
N SER A 9 11.25 7.74 3.90
CA SER A 9 10.41 8.71 3.18
C SER A 9 11.12 10.04 2.93
N VAL A 10 11.86 10.54 3.93
CA VAL A 10 12.62 11.78 3.81
C VAL A 10 13.83 11.59 2.91
N MET A 11 14.70 10.62 3.24
CA MET A 11 16.02 10.52 2.64
C MET A 11 16.03 9.94 1.23
N PHE A 12 15.09 9.04 0.91
CA PHE A 12 15.06 8.35 -0.38
C PHE A 12 13.94 8.83 -1.28
N PHE A 13 12.70 8.89 -0.77
CA PHE A 13 11.56 9.27 -1.59
C PHE A 13 11.37 10.78 -1.71
N ASN A 14 11.91 11.55 -0.77
CA ASN A 14 11.72 12.99 -0.67
C ASN A 14 10.22 13.39 -0.74
N ASN A 15 9.32 12.53 -0.26
CA ASN A 15 7.87 12.76 -0.30
C ASN A 15 7.35 13.53 0.92
N ARG A 16 8.24 13.85 1.86
CA ARG A 16 7.98 14.69 3.03
C ARG A 16 9.27 15.35 3.52
N SER A 17 9.15 16.52 4.15
CA SER A 17 10.29 17.34 4.58
C SER A 17 10.94 16.89 5.88
N SER A 18 10.28 16.06 6.69
CA SER A 18 10.80 15.64 8.00
C SER A 18 10.28 14.28 8.47
N SER A 19 10.96 13.72 9.46
CA SER A 19 10.56 12.54 10.24
C SER A 19 10.68 12.87 11.72
N GLN A 20 9.88 12.20 12.56
CA GLN A 20 9.97 12.33 14.02
C GLN A 20 11.25 11.68 14.55
N ASP A 21 11.58 10.52 14.01
CA ASP A 21 12.67 9.68 14.46
C ASP A 21 13.27 8.83 13.32
N LEU A 22 14.41 8.21 13.65
CA LEU A 22 15.13 7.18 12.92
C LEU A 22 14.87 5.82 13.57
N ASP A 23 13.92 5.08 13.02
CA ASP A 23 13.72 3.66 13.35
C ASP A 23 14.84 2.83 12.71
N TYR A 24 15.61 2.09 13.51
CA TYR A 24 16.69 1.26 12.98
C TYR A 24 16.76 -0.14 13.60
N PHE A 25 17.40 -1.05 12.88
CA PHE A 25 17.81 -2.33 13.45
C PHE A 25 19.18 -2.75 12.95
N LEU A 26 19.78 -3.62 13.76
CA LEU A 26 21.08 -4.22 13.55
C LEU A 26 20.91 -5.70 13.23
N ASN A 27 21.88 -6.29 12.51
CA ASN A 27 21.85 -7.72 12.25
C ASN A 27 22.33 -8.50 13.46
N SER A 28 21.42 -9.11 14.21
CA SER A 28 21.78 -9.97 15.34
C SER A 28 22.69 -11.12 14.92
N ALA A 29 22.47 -11.72 13.75
CA ALA A 29 23.27 -12.82 13.24
C ALA A 29 24.73 -12.41 12.95
N SER A 30 24.99 -11.16 12.53
CA SER A 30 26.36 -10.68 12.28
C SER A 30 27.16 -10.46 13.57
N PHE A 31 26.50 -10.19 14.68
CA PHE A 31 27.15 -9.82 15.94
C PHE A 31 27.18 -10.96 16.96
N GLY A 32 26.36 -12.00 16.79
CA GLY A 32 26.32 -13.17 17.66
C GLY A 32 26.17 -12.77 19.14
N ASN A 33 27.03 -13.33 20.00
CA ASN A 33 27.02 -13.04 21.44
C ASN A 33 27.36 -11.58 21.81
N LYS A 34 27.92 -10.78 20.88
CA LYS A 34 28.24 -9.37 21.11
C LYS A 34 27.07 -8.43 20.81
N TYR A 35 25.97 -8.94 20.27
CA TYR A 35 24.85 -8.14 19.78
C TYR A 35 24.33 -7.13 20.82
N GLU A 36 23.99 -7.59 22.03
CA GLU A 36 23.43 -6.70 23.06
C GLU A 36 24.45 -5.67 23.55
N GLY A 37 25.74 -6.02 23.62
CA GLY A 37 26.80 -5.06 23.95
C GLY A 37 26.98 -3.96 22.90
N ILE A 38 26.98 -4.34 21.61
CA ILE A 38 27.07 -3.39 20.49
C ILE A 38 25.83 -2.51 20.44
N ARG A 39 24.65 -3.09 20.65
CA ARG A 39 23.39 -2.37 20.71
C ARG A 39 23.39 -1.34 21.83
N ALA A 40 23.76 -1.74 23.05
CA ALA A 40 23.81 -0.84 24.21
C ALA A 40 24.78 0.32 23.97
N GLU A 41 25.94 0.04 23.39
CA GLU A 41 26.91 1.07 23.04
C GLU A 41 26.37 2.04 21.97
N MET A 42 25.68 1.52 20.95
CA MET A 42 25.04 2.34 19.93
C MET A 42 23.97 3.26 20.52
N GLN A 43 23.12 2.75 21.41
CA GLN A 43 22.13 3.56 22.13
C GLN A 43 22.79 4.63 23.01
N ARG A 44 23.89 4.30 23.68
CA ARG A 44 24.68 5.25 24.47
C ARG A 44 25.21 6.40 23.59
N LEU A 45 25.79 6.08 22.43
CA LEU A 45 26.32 7.06 21.48
C LEU A 45 25.21 7.94 20.86
N ILE A 46 24.08 7.35 20.51
CA ILE A 46 22.88 8.07 20.06
C ILE A 46 22.43 9.07 21.15
N GLY A 47 22.36 8.63 22.41
CA GLY A 47 21.96 9.49 23.53
C GLY A 47 22.94 10.60 23.84
N ILE A 48 24.25 10.38 23.67
CA ILE A 48 25.27 11.44 23.77
C ILE A 48 25.07 12.47 22.66
N THR A 49 24.93 11.99 21.42
CA THR A 49 24.71 12.85 20.24
C THR A 49 23.44 13.69 20.40
N ALA A 50 22.35 13.08 20.88
CA ALA A 50 21.09 13.76 21.15
C ALA A 50 21.27 14.91 22.15
N ARG A 51 21.95 14.67 23.28
CA ARG A 51 22.22 15.72 24.27
C ARG A 51 23.08 16.85 23.71
N THR A 52 24.13 16.51 22.97
CA THR A 52 25.05 17.49 22.36
C THR A 52 24.32 18.38 21.35
N LEU A 53 23.44 17.79 20.53
CA LEU A 53 22.70 18.51 19.49
C LEU A 53 21.32 19.03 19.95
N LYS A 54 20.95 18.80 21.22
CA LYS A 54 19.65 19.16 21.80
C LYS A 54 18.45 18.51 21.08
N TYR A 55 18.60 17.27 20.62
CA TYR A 55 17.51 16.45 20.12
C TYR A 55 16.87 15.59 21.23
N ASP A 56 15.65 15.09 20.97
CA ASP A 56 15.03 14.07 21.81
C ASP A 56 15.95 12.86 21.92
N ILE A 57 16.15 12.30 23.12
CA ILE A 57 17.08 11.18 23.34
C ILE A 57 16.69 9.88 22.59
N ARG A 58 15.44 9.79 22.11
CA ARG A 58 14.89 8.70 21.31
C ARG A 58 14.77 9.05 19.82
N TRP A 59 15.39 10.14 19.36
CA TRP A 59 15.40 10.54 17.95
C TRP A 59 15.90 9.43 17.01
N ALA A 60 16.72 8.52 17.51
CA ALA A 60 17.03 7.26 16.85
C ALA A 60 16.82 6.11 17.84
N ASN A 61 16.03 5.11 17.45
CA ASN A 61 15.66 4.02 18.33
C ASN A 61 15.51 2.70 17.58
N ASP A 62 15.52 1.60 18.31
CA ASP A 62 15.38 0.26 17.77
C ASP A 62 14.02 -0.39 18.06
N GLU A 63 12.97 0.42 18.23
CA GLU A 63 11.61 -0.06 18.52
C GLU A 63 11.04 -0.94 17.40
N VAL A 64 11.57 -0.80 16.19
CA VAL A 64 11.29 -1.71 15.06
C VAL A 64 11.51 -3.19 15.40
N ARG A 65 12.34 -3.51 16.42
CA ARG A 65 12.52 -4.88 16.94
C ARG A 65 11.21 -5.55 17.34
N ALA A 66 10.22 -4.79 17.83
CA ALA A 66 8.91 -5.34 18.15
C ALA A 66 8.30 -6.03 16.91
N PHE A 67 8.45 -5.43 15.73
CA PHE A 67 7.99 -6.01 14.47
C PHE A 67 8.91 -7.11 13.93
N LEU A 68 10.22 -7.01 14.16
CA LEU A 68 11.15 -8.09 13.78
C LEU A 68 10.84 -9.40 14.52
N SER A 69 10.33 -9.31 15.76
CA SER A 69 9.89 -10.48 16.54
C SER A 69 8.68 -11.21 15.94
N LEU A 70 8.00 -10.59 14.97
CA LEU A 70 6.87 -11.16 14.24
C LEU A 70 7.32 -11.88 12.95
N LEU A 71 8.62 -11.87 12.63
CA LEU A 71 9.18 -12.55 11.48
C LEU A 71 9.83 -13.87 11.91
N ASN A 72 9.66 -14.91 11.08
CA ASN A 72 10.35 -16.18 11.32
C ASN A 72 11.85 -16.08 11.00
N ARG A 73 12.22 -15.17 10.08
CA ARG A 73 13.61 -14.96 9.62
C ARG A 73 13.97 -13.47 9.51
N PRO A 74 14.13 -12.76 10.63
CA PRO A 74 14.47 -11.33 10.64
C PRO A 74 15.86 -11.02 10.06
N ASP A 75 16.79 -11.97 10.13
CA ASP A 75 18.10 -11.95 9.49
C ASP A 75 18.00 -11.88 7.96
N ARG A 76 17.02 -12.59 7.37
CA ARG A 76 16.74 -12.53 5.93
C ARG A 76 16.31 -11.14 5.51
N LEU A 77 15.46 -10.47 6.30
CA LEU A 77 15.06 -9.09 6.03
C LEU A 77 16.28 -8.16 6.01
N PHE A 78 17.22 -8.32 6.95
CA PHE A 78 18.46 -7.53 6.96
C PHE A 78 19.29 -7.78 5.68
N ALA A 79 19.50 -9.05 5.32
CA ALA A 79 20.25 -9.42 4.13
C ALA A 79 19.60 -8.87 2.85
N GLN A 80 18.28 -8.95 2.72
CA GLN A 80 17.51 -8.39 1.60
C GLN A 80 17.57 -6.86 1.56
N SER A 81 17.51 -6.21 2.72
CA SER A 81 17.65 -4.75 2.86
C SER A 81 19.04 -4.26 2.45
N LYS A 82 20.09 -5.07 2.68
CA LYS A 82 21.43 -4.76 2.17
C LYS A 82 21.53 -5.05 0.67
N ALA A 83 20.99 -6.16 0.21
CA ALA A 83 21.05 -6.58 -1.19
C ALA A 83 20.28 -5.65 -2.14
N GLN A 84 19.21 -4.99 -1.69
CA GLN A 84 18.53 -3.98 -2.50
C GLN A 84 19.39 -2.71 -2.73
N ASN A 85 20.45 -2.53 -1.93
CA ASN A 85 21.46 -1.48 -2.06
C ASN A 85 20.93 -0.04 -2.11
N ILE A 86 19.87 0.25 -1.34
CA ILE A 86 19.36 1.61 -1.17
C ILE A 86 20.05 2.22 0.04
N VAL A 87 21.07 3.03 -0.20
CA VAL A 87 21.85 3.72 0.84
C VAL A 87 21.19 5.06 1.17
N LEU A 88 20.81 5.25 2.43
CA LEU A 88 20.22 6.50 2.93
C LEU A 88 21.28 7.46 3.48
N TYR A 89 22.34 6.89 4.03
CA TYR A 89 23.51 7.61 4.51
C TYR A 89 24.71 6.67 4.45
N GLY A 90 25.87 7.19 4.12
CA GLY A 90 27.11 6.43 4.09
C GLY A 90 28.30 7.33 4.30
N ASP A 91 29.11 7.00 5.30
CA ASP A 91 30.50 7.44 5.41
C ASP A 91 31.42 6.21 5.56
N GLY A 92 32.72 6.44 5.76
CA GLY A 92 33.71 5.35 5.92
C GLY A 92 33.53 4.47 7.17
N ILE A 93 32.58 4.79 8.06
CA ILE A 93 32.36 4.15 9.37
C ILE A 93 30.94 3.60 9.48
N LEU A 94 29.93 4.39 9.09
CA LEU A 94 28.52 4.07 9.20
C LEU A 94 27.85 4.09 7.84
N VAL A 95 27.27 2.95 7.48
CA VAL A 95 26.34 2.84 6.34
C VAL A 95 24.95 2.51 6.85
N VAL A 96 23.98 3.31 6.41
CA VAL A 96 22.56 3.18 6.69
C VAL A 96 21.84 2.79 5.41
N TYR A 97 21.37 1.54 5.36
CA TYR A 97 20.53 1.06 4.27
C TYR A 97 19.06 1.29 4.58
N ALA A 98 18.23 1.54 3.57
CA ALA A 98 16.79 1.41 3.72
C ALA A 98 16.43 -0.05 3.99
N VAL A 99 15.39 -0.28 4.78
CA VAL A 99 14.76 -1.60 4.91
C VAL A 99 14.13 -2.01 3.59
N GLN A 100 14.01 -3.32 3.34
CA GLN A 100 13.39 -3.86 2.15
C GLN A 100 12.03 -3.19 1.87
N MET A 101 11.88 -2.61 0.67
CA MET A 101 10.73 -1.75 0.34
C MET A 101 9.39 -2.49 0.40
N GLU A 102 9.34 -3.76 0.02
CA GLU A 102 8.13 -4.58 0.13
C GLU A 102 7.70 -4.74 1.61
N TRP A 103 8.67 -4.91 2.53
CA TRP A 103 8.39 -5.00 3.95
C TRP A 103 7.95 -3.65 4.52
N ALA A 104 8.62 -2.57 4.13
CA ALA A 104 8.24 -1.20 4.50
C ALA A 104 6.78 -0.89 4.10
N LEU A 105 6.40 -1.25 2.86
CA LEU A 105 5.03 -1.09 2.37
C LEU A 105 4.06 -1.91 3.22
N CYS A 106 4.36 -3.19 3.48
CA CYS A 106 3.52 -4.06 4.29
C CYS A 106 3.27 -3.48 5.69
N ARG A 107 4.31 -3.00 6.39
CA ARG A 107 4.17 -2.37 7.71
C ARG A 107 3.27 -1.14 7.69
N LYS A 108 3.43 -0.26 6.70
CA LYS A 108 2.59 0.95 6.59
C LYS A 108 1.14 0.61 6.25
N MET A 109 0.92 -0.37 5.38
CA MET A 109 -0.40 -0.90 5.04
C MET A 109 -1.09 -1.53 6.27
N LYS A 110 -0.36 -2.30 7.08
CA LYS A 110 -0.87 -2.85 8.35
C LYS A 110 -1.23 -1.74 9.34
N ARG A 111 -0.47 -0.65 9.40
CA ARG A 111 -0.82 0.52 10.25
C ARG A 111 -2.08 1.23 9.75
N LEU A 112 -2.25 1.40 8.44
CA LEU A 112 -3.43 2.06 7.84
C LEU A 112 -4.76 1.39 8.17
N GLN A 113 -4.75 0.09 8.46
CA GLN A 113 -5.94 -0.70 8.76
C GLN A 113 -6.17 -0.94 10.26
N MET A 114 -5.32 -0.43 11.15
CA MET A 114 -5.51 -0.58 12.59
C MET A 114 -6.64 0.35 13.05
N GLU A 115 -7.78 -0.22 13.40
CA GLU A 115 -9.00 0.54 13.79
C GLU A 115 -8.78 1.46 15.01
N ASN A 116 -7.84 1.09 15.89
CA ASN A 116 -7.51 1.85 17.10
C ASN A 116 -6.44 2.95 16.89
N GLN A 117 -5.95 3.14 15.66
CA GLN A 117 -5.00 4.20 15.34
C GLN A 117 -5.49 4.98 14.13
N VAL A 118 -5.75 6.28 14.32
CA VAL A 118 -6.02 7.17 13.19
C VAL A 118 -4.78 7.18 12.30
N PRO A 119 -4.89 6.81 11.01
CA PRO A 119 -3.77 6.88 10.09
C PRO A 119 -3.15 8.27 10.06
N ARG A 120 -1.82 8.32 10.07
CA ARG A 120 -1.16 9.61 9.87
C ARG A 120 -1.36 10.06 8.43
N ARG A 121 -1.47 11.36 8.19
CA ARG A 121 -1.63 11.91 6.83
C ARG A 121 -0.49 11.46 5.90
N GLU A 122 0.70 11.31 6.46
CA GLU A 122 1.91 10.87 5.77
C GLU A 122 1.86 9.39 5.38
N ASP A 123 1.06 8.56 6.04
CA ASP A 123 1.05 7.11 5.82
C ASP A 123 0.61 6.76 4.41
N TRP A 124 -0.42 7.44 3.88
CA TRP A 124 -0.84 7.27 2.49
C TRP A 124 0.21 7.77 1.51
N SER A 125 0.81 8.95 1.76
CA SER A 125 1.88 9.49 0.90
C SER A 125 3.05 8.52 0.82
N ASP A 126 3.47 7.97 1.96
CA ASP A 126 4.55 7.01 2.05
C ASP A 126 4.21 5.70 1.33
N CYS A 127 3.00 5.15 1.52
CA CYS A 127 2.56 3.95 0.81
C CYS A 127 2.54 4.17 -0.71
N VAL A 128 2.05 5.32 -1.17
CA VAL A 128 2.04 5.66 -2.61
C VAL A 128 3.46 5.76 -3.16
N ALA A 129 4.38 6.43 -2.46
CA ALA A 129 5.78 6.56 -2.88
C ALA A 129 6.48 5.20 -2.98
N ILE A 130 6.32 4.34 -1.96
CA ILE A 130 6.91 3.00 -1.97
C ILE A 130 6.27 2.14 -3.07
N ALA A 131 4.95 2.15 -3.21
CA ALA A 131 4.25 1.37 -4.24
C ALA A 131 4.66 1.80 -5.65
N LYS A 132 4.78 3.11 -5.90
CA LYS A 132 5.31 3.64 -7.16
C LYS A 132 6.72 3.14 -7.43
N PHE A 133 7.61 3.21 -6.44
CA PHE A 133 8.97 2.73 -6.61
C PHE A 133 9.05 1.24 -6.94
N LEU A 134 8.27 0.41 -6.23
CA LEU A 134 8.20 -1.02 -6.51
C LEU A 134 7.64 -1.28 -7.92
N LEU A 135 6.61 -0.53 -8.33
CA LEU A 135 6.00 -0.61 -9.65
C LEU A 135 7.01 -0.25 -10.76
N ASP A 136 7.75 0.85 -10.57
CA ASP A 136 8.78 1.30 -11.51
C ASP A 136 9.93 0.28 -11.60
N LYS A 137 10.33 -0.30 -10.47
CA LYS A 137 11.38 -1.33 -10.41
C LYS A 137 10.95 -2.65 -11.05
N ALA A 138 9.70 -3.07 -10.88
CA ALA A 138 9.18 -4.31 -11.43
C ALA A 138 8.90 -4.21 -12.94
N GLY A 139 8.54 -3.02 -13.43
CA GLY A 139 8.14 -2.81 -14.83
C GLY A 139 6.74 -3.36 -15.16
N HIS A 140 6.07 -4.00 -14.20
CA HIS A 140 4.72 -4.54 -14.31
C HIS A 140 3.96 -4.33 -12.99
N VAL A 141 2.64 -4.53 -13.02
CA VAL A 141 1.78 -4.39 -11.82
C VAL A 141 2.26 -5.30 -10.68
N LEU A 142 2.15 -4.81 -9.45
CA LEU A 142 2.60 -5.54 -8.26
C LEU A 142 1.68 -6.71 -7.96
N SER A 143 2.24 -7.88 -7.68
CA SER A 143 1.44 -9.02 -7.22
C SER A 143 0.96 -8.78 -5.77
N PRO A 144 -0.34 -8.93 -5.48
CA PRO A 144 -0.87 -8.88 -4.11
C PRO A 144 -0.22 -9.90 -3.15
N ARG A 145 0.39 -10.97 -3.69
CA ARG A 145 1.19 -11.93 -2.92
C ARG A 145 2.36 -11.29 -2.18
N LEU A 146 2.80 -10.10 -2.59
CA LEU A 146 3.86 -9.36 -1.91
C LEU A 146 3.55 -9.15 -0.42
N PHE A 147 2.28 -9.04 -0.04
CA PHE A 147 1.90 -8.83 1.36
C PHE A 147 1.94 -10.11 2.18
N LYS A 148 1.61 -11.25 1.55
CA LYS A 148 1.64 -12.58 2.18
C LYS A 148 3.03 -13.00 2.62
N GLN A 149 4.09 -12.52 1.95
CA GLN A 149 5.46 -12.92 2.24
C GLN A 149 5.96 -12.49 3.63
N PHE A 150 5.24 -11.57 4.29
CA PHE A 150 5.56 -11.08 5.64
C PHE A 150 4.47 -11.40 6.67
N ASP A 151 3.51 -12.24 6.30
CA ASP A 151 2.49 -12.78 7.21
C ASP A 151 3.01 -14.07 7.86
N ASP A 152 4.15 -13.96 8.54
CA ASP A 152 4.92 -15.08 9.10
C ASP A 152 4.33 -15.62 10.42
N THR A 153 3.42 -14.88 11.06
CA THR A 153 2.80 -15.25 12.34
C THR A 153 1.32 -14.90 12.38
N SER A 154 0.56 -15.60 13.22
CA SER A 154 -0.85 -15.30 13.49
C SER A 154 -1.05 -14.13 14.47
N ARG A 155 0.03 -13.46 14.89
CA ARG A 155 0.00 -12.42 15.92
C ARG A 155 -0.47 -11.06 15.40
N GLU A 156 -0.48 -10.88 14.09
CA GLU A 156 -0.99 -9.67 13.46
C GLU A 156 -1.88 -10.00 12.26
N PRO A 157 -2.92 -9.18 12.00
CA PRO A 157 -3.75 -9.39 10.84
C PRO A 157 -2.94 -9.21 9.54
N PRO A 158 -3.28 -9.96 8.47
CA PRO A 158 -2.70 -9.74 7.15
C PRO A 158 -3.13 -8.38 6.61
N VAL A 159 -2.45 -7.88 5.57
CA VAL A 159 -2.92 -6.70 4.85
C VAL A 159 -4.26 -7.00 4.19
N PHE A 160 -5.29 -6.24 4.53
CA PHE A 160 -6.64 -6.48 4.01
C PHE A 160 -6.79 -6.04 2.55
N THR A 161 -7.66 -6.74 1.82
CA THR A 161 -8.00 -6.42 0.42
C THR A 161 -8.44 -4.97 0.28
N LYS A 162 -9.32 -4.51 1.19
CA LYS A 162 -9.84 -3.14 1.18
C LYS A 162 -8.72 -2.09 1.24
N THR A 163 -7.67 -2.36 2.01
CA THR A 163 -6.51 -1.49 2.12
C THR A 163 -5.70 -1.46 0.82
N ILE A 164 -5.50 -2.61 0.17
CA ILE A 164 -4.80 -2.71 -1.12
C ILE A 164 -5.59 -2.00 -2.23
N VAL A 165 -6.92 -2.16 -2.25
CA VAL A 165 -7.80 -1.44 -3.19
C VAL A 165 -7.67 0.06 -3.01
N ALA A 166 -7.70 0.55 -1.77
CA ALA A 166 -7.50 1.96 -1.48
C ALA A 166 -6.12 2.45 -1.97
N LEU A 167 -5.04 1.68 -1.74
CA LEU A 167 -3.72 2.00 -2.27
C LEU A 167 -3.70 2.04 -3.80
N LYS A 168 -4.32 1.06 -4.48
CA LYS A 168 -4.46 1.03 -5.94
C LYS A 168 -5.12 2.30 -6.44
N HIS A 169 -6.23 2.72 -5.82
CA HIS A 169 -6.91 3.98 -6.18
C HIS A 169 -6.03 5.20 -5.96
N HIS A 170 -5.30 5.28 -4.84
CA HIS A 170 -4.39 6.39 -4.57
C HIS A 170 -3.25 6.48 -5.59
N VAL A 171 -2.62 5.37 -5.93
CA VAL A 171 -1.54 5.35 -6.94
C VAL A 171 -2.10 5.70 -8.33
N SER A 172 -3.25 5.14 -8.71
CA SER A 172 -3.88 5.44 -10.00
C SER A 172 -4.21 6.93 -10.12
N ARG A 173 -4.83 7.53 -9.09
CA ARG A 173 -5.16 8.96 -9.08
C ARG A 173 -3.93 9.88 -9.19
N ILE A 174 -2.83 9.54 -8.52
CA ILE A 174 -1.64 10.41 -8.44
C ILE A 174 -0.70 10.20 -9.63
N HIS A 175 -0.58 8.97 -10.12
CA HIS A 175 0.43 8.59 -11.11
C HIS A 175 -0.14 8.08 -12.43
N GLN A 176 -1.47 8.07 -12.59
CA GLN A 176 -2.18 7.58 -13.78
C GLN A 176 -1.75 6.16 -14.19
N ARG A 177 -1.45 5.32 -13.19
CA ARG A 177 -0.99 3.94 -13.37
C ARG A 177 -1.59 3.03 -12.32
N ASP A 178 -1.94 1.83 -12.75
CA ASP A 178 -2.38 0.79 -11.83
C ASP A 178 -1.20 0.15 -11.11
N ALA A 179 -1.16 0.26 -9.77
CA ALA A 179 -0.14 -0.39 -8.96
C ALA A 179 -0.36 -1.90 -8.82
N PHE A 180 -1.61 -2.37 -8.93
CA PHE A 180 -2.00 -3.76 -8.72
C PHE A 180 -2.95 -4.22 -9.84
N PRO A 181 -3.04 -5.53 -10.11
CA PRO A 181 -3.97 -6.10 -11.08
C PRO A 181 -5.43 -5.71 -10.84
N LYS A 182 -6.28 -6.01 -11.82
CA LYS A 182 -7.72 -5.85 -11.65
C LYS A 182 -8.23 -6.85 -10.62
N ILE A 183 -9.32 -6.46 -9.99
CA ILE A 183 -10.01 -7.27 -8.99
C ILE A 183 -11.36 -7.65 -9.56
N GLY A 184 -11.72 -8.92 -9.46
CA GLY A 184 -13.02 -9.39 -9.89
C GLY A 184 -13.53 -10.51 -9.01
N TRP A 185 -14.85 -10.60 -8.95
CA TRP A 185 -15.51 -11.83 -8.53
C TRP A 185 -15.67 -12.73 -9.74
N VAL A 186 -15.52 -14.02 -9.51
CA VAL A 186 -15.54 -15.02 -10.56
C VAL A 186 -16.46 -16.15 -10.14
N TYR A 187 -17.49 -16.39 -10.95
CA TYR A 187 -18.47 -17.44 -10.74
C TYR A 187 -18.14 -18.64 -11.64
N ARG A 188 -18.03 -19.82 -11.04
CA ARG A 188 -17.89 -21.10 -11.73
C ARG A 188 -19.26 -21.77 -11.76
N THR A 189 -19.82 -21.91 -12.96
CA THR A 189 -21.14 -22.50 -13.16
C THR A 189 -21.12 -24.01 -12.82
N SER A 190 -20.05 -24.74 -13.19
CA SER A 190 -19.87 -26.17 -12.91
C SER A 190 -19.89 -26.54 -11.43
N SER A 191 -19.33 -25.69 -10.57
CA SER A 191 -19.30 -25.89 -9.12
C SER A 191 -20.31 -25.02 -8.37
N ASN A 192 -21.14 -24.24 -9.08
CA ASN A 192 -22.03 -23.23 -8.52
C ASN A 192 -21.36 -22.40 -7.41
N SER A 193 -20.11 -21.99 -7.64
CA SER A 193 -19.29 -21.35 -6.62
C SER A 193 -18.84 -19.97 -7.06
N LEU A 194 -18.79 -19.05 -6.10
CA LEU A 194 -18.37 -17.68 -6.32
C LEU A 194 -17.06 -17.41 -5.58
N GLU A 195 -16.04 -17.05 -6.33
CA GLU A 195 -14.66 -16.92 -5.88
C GLU A 195 -14.15 -15.50 -6.11
N TYR A 196 -13.42 -14.95 -5.14
CA TYR A 196 -12.74 -13.69 -5.30
C TYR A 196 -11.35 -13.90 -5.92
N LYS A 197 -11.03 -13.15 -6.98
CA LYS A 197 -9.78 -13.33 -7.73
C LYS A 197 -9.13 -12.01 -8.14
N TRP A 198 -7.81 -12.03 -8.13
CA TRP A 198 -6.98 -11.03 -8.82
C TRP A 198 -6.82 -11.47 -10.26
N LEU A 199 -7.13 -10.57 -11.18
CA LEU A 199 -7.18 -10.82 -12.61
C LEU A 199 -6.15 -9.95 -13.31
N ASP A 200 -5.49 -10.51 -14.32
CA ASP A 200 -4.68 -9.74 -15.26
C ASP A 200 -5.59 -8.88 -16.16
N SER A 201 -4.96 -8.03 -16.96
CA SER A 201 -5.57 -7.19 -17.98
C SER A 201 -6.47 -7.96 -18.96
N ASP A 202 -6.14 -9.22 -19.26
CA ASP A 202 -6.89 -10.13 -20.13
C ASP A 202 -7.95 -10.97 -19.38
N GLY A 203 -8.09 -10.80 -18.06
CA GLY A 203 -8.99 -11.58 -17.22
C GLY A 203 -8.41 -12.90 -16.71
N THR A 204 -7.14 -13.21 -16.99
CA THR A 204 -6.46 -14.41 -16.47
C THR A 204 -6.28 -14.32 -14.96
N GLN A 205 -6.57 -15.40 -14.23
CA GLN A 205 -6.41 -15.45 -12.78
C GLN A 205 -4.91 -15.42 -12.39
N ILE A 206 -4.51 -14.40 -11.64
CA ILE A 206 -3.14 -14.24 -11.12
C ILE A 206 -3.03 -14.74 -9.68
N ASP A 207 -4.04 -14.48 -8.86
CA ASP A 207 -4.05 -14.96 -7.48
C ASP A 207 -5.47 -15.09 -6.90
N ALA A 208 -5.63 -16.00 -5.94
CA ALA A 208 -6.79 -16.06 -5.07
C ALA A 208 -6.36 -15.65 -3.66
N SER A 209 -7.31 -15.20 -2.86
CA SER A 209 -7.14 -14.91 -1.42
C SER A 209 -6.46 -13.59 -1.06
N ILE A 210 -7.29 -12.55 -0.94
CA ILE A 210 -7.39 -11.80 0.33
C ILE A 210 -8.90 -11.60 0.53
N ASN A 211 -9.44 -11.93 1.72
CA ASN A 211 -10.88 -12.00 1.96
C ASN A 211 -11.51 -10.60 1.80
N PRO A 212 -12.29 -10.33 0.74
CA PRO A 212 -12.94 -9.03 0.57
C PRO A 212 -14.19 -8.97 1.42
N ASP A 213 -14.66 -7.75 1.62
CA ASP A 213 -16.03 -7.55 2.08
C ASP A 213 -17.02 -8.06 1.01
N ARG A 214 -17.93 -8.95 1.41
CA ARG A 214 -18.92 -9.63 0.55
C ARG A 214 -20.28 -8.94 0.66
N THR A 215 -20.32 -7.66 0.36
CA THR A 215 -21.53 -6.84 0.55
C THR A 215 -21.91 -6.11 -0.73
N GLY A 216 -23.21 -5.90 -0.92
CA GLY A 216 -23.80 -5.18 -2.04
C GLY A 216 -23.68 -5.87 -3.39
N THR A 217 -24.03 -5.13 -4.45
CA THR A 217 -23.96 -5.60 -5.84
C THR A 217 -22.57 -5.35 -6.41
N ARG A 218 -21.98 -6.37 -7.07
CA ARG A 218 -20.66 -6.28 -7.73
C ARG A 218 -20.70 -6.91 -9.11
N GLN A 219 -19.83 -6.44 -9.97
CA GLN A 219 -19.57 -7.07 -11.25
C GLN A 219 -18.82 -8.40 -11.05
N VAL A 220 -19.32 -9.46 -11.69
CA VAL A 220 -18.83 -10.84 -11.58
C VAL A 220 -18.64 -11.44 -12.97
N VAL A 221 -17.49 -12.06 -13.19
CA VAL A 221 -17.18 -12.81 -14.42
C VAL A 221 -17.68 -14.24 -14.26
N ARG A 222 -18.53 -14.71 -15.16
CA ARG A 222 -18.95 -16.11 -15.27
C ARG A 222 -17.96 -16.84 -16.17
N ILE A 223 -17.10 -17.71 -15.61
CA ILE A 223 -15.97 -18.31 -16.35
C ILE A 223 -16.46 -19.10 -17.56
N GLU A 224 -17.40 -20.01 -17.33
CA GLU A 224 -17.85 -20.98 -18.34
C GLU A 224 -18.70 -20.30 -19.43
N GLU A 225 -19.46 -19.30 -19.04
CA GLU A 225 -20.30 -18.51 -19.96
C GLU A 225 -19.50 -17.39 -20.66
N ARG A 226 -18.27 -17.09 -20.21
CA ARG A 226 -17.44 -15.96 -20.66
C ARG A 226 -18.20 -14.63 -20.68
N GLN A 227 -19.10 -14.45 -19.72
CA GLN A 227 -19.97 -13.28 -19.61
C GLN A 227 -19.71 -12.51 -18.32
N ILE A 228 -20.02 -11.22 -18.36
CA ILE A 228 -20.00 -10.36 -17.19
C ILE A 228 -21.44 -10.13 -16.74
N GLY A 229 -21.72 -10.36 -15.46
CA GLY A 229 -23.01 -10.06 -14.85
C GLY A 229 -22.84 -9.30 -13.53
N TRP A 230 -23.95 -8.88 -12.93
CA TRP A 230 -23.96 -8.25 -11.61
C TRP A 230 -24.55 -9.21 -10.58
N TYR A 231 -23.84 -9.45 -9.49
CA TYR A 231 -24.27 -10.33 -8.42
C TYR A 231 -24.41 -9.53 -7.14
N ASN A 232 -25.56 -9.65 -6.49
CA ASN A 232 -25.84 -9.10 -5.19
C ASN A 232 -25.48 -10.12 -4.12
N PHE A 233 -24.46 -9.80 -3.32
CA PHE A 233 -23.95 -10.71 -2.30
C PHE A 233 -24.90 -10.83 -1.10
N ASP A 234 -25.65 -9.76 -0.80
CA ASP A 234 -26.60 -9.74 0.30
C ASP A 234 -27.83 -10.58 -0.01
N LYS A 235 -28.29 -10.54 -1.27
CA LYS A 235 -29.45 -11.32 -1.76
C LYS A 235 -29.08 -12.69 -2.32
N SER A 236 -27.79 -12.97 -2.51
CA SER A 236 -27.29 -14.15 -3.20
C SER A 236 -27.98 -14.40 -4.56
N ALA A 237 -28.12 -13.33 -5.35
CA ALA A 237 -28.86 -13.36 -6.61
C ALA A 237 -28.16 -12.51 -7.69
N TRP A 238 -28.36 -12.90 -8.95
CA TRP A 238 -27.97 -12.08 -10.09
C TRP A 238 -28.97 -10.93 -10.26
N GLU A 239 -28.47 -9.73 -10.50
CA GLU A 239 -29.26 -8.52 -10.69
C GLU A 239 -28.84 -7.80 -11.98
N THR A 240 -29.66 -6.83 -12.39
CA THR A 240 -29.27 -5.85 -13.40
C THR A 240 -28.16 -4.94 -12.86
N PRO A 241 -27.38 -4.29 -13.74
CA PRO A 241 -26.42 -3.28 -13.32
C PRO A 241 -27.10 -2.26 -12.39
N PRO A 242 -26.47 -1.86 -11.28
CA PRO A 242 -26.98 -0.75 -10.49
C PRO A 242 -27.08 0.48 -11.40
N GLU A 243 -28.22 1.18 -11.37
CA GLU A 243 -28.40 2.41 -12.12
C GLU A 243 -27.28 3.39 -11.72
N THR A 244 -26.40 3.69 -12.68
CA THR A 244 -25.41 4.73 -12.50
C THR A 244 -26.16 6.04 -12.34
N SER A 245 -26.06 6.69 -11.19
CA SER A 245 -26.44 8.10 -11.05
C SER A 245 -25.78 8.88 -12.19
N GLU A 246 -26.60 9.40 -13.08
CA GLU A 246 -26.23 10.08 -14.31
C GLU A 246 -25.28 11.24 -14.03
N ALA A 247 -24.02 11.11 -14.44
CA ALA A 247 -23.10 12.23 -14.57
C ALA A 247 -21.95 11.87 -15.51
N SER A 248 -22.26 11.51 -16.77
CA SER A 248 -21.32 11.51 -17.90
C SER A 248 -22.00 10.97 -19.17
N ARG A 249 -23.02 11.65 -19.66
CA ARG A 249 -23.39 11.64 -21.08
C ARG A 249 -23.65 13.08 -21.48
N ARG A 250 -22.59 13.77 -21.92
CA ARG A 250 -22.72 14.92 -22.82
C ARG A 250 -22.19 14.45 -24.17
N ASP A 251 -23.13 14.09 -25.02
CA ASP A 251 -23.07 14.07 -26.48
C ASP A 251 -24.52 14.41 -26.86
N SER A 252 -24.83 15.68 -27.12
CA SER A 252 -24.80 16.32 -28.44
C SER A 252 -26.04 15.99 -29.29
N SER A 253 -27.00 16.91 -29.26
CA SER A 253 -27.97 17.25 -30.32
C SER A 253 -28.54 18.60 -29.90
N ASP A 254 -28.19 19.70 -30.56
CA ASP A 254 -28.84 20.18 -31.78
C ASP A 254 -30.36 20.11 -31.62
N ASP A 255 -30.93 21.19 -31.12
CA ASP A 255 -32.30 21.64 -31.39
C ASP A 255 -32.19 23.17 -31.56
N ASP A 256 -31.84 23.57 -32.79
CA ASP A 256 -32.32 24.81 -33.39
C ASP A 256 -33.83 24.64 -33.63
N ASP A 257 -34.61 25.61 -33.19
CA ASP A 257 -35.92 26.06 -33.71
C ASP A 257 -36.43 27.04 -32.62
N ASP A 258 -36.14 28.33 -32.73
CA ASP A 258 -36.91 29.35 -33.47
C ASP A 258 -38.29 29.65 -32.85
N ASP A 259 -38.63 30.93 -32.93
CA ASP A 259 -39.89 31.59 -32.59
C ASP A 259 -40.10 31.93 -31.11
N ASP A 260 -40.51 33.14 -30.72
CA ASP A 260 -40.64 34.43 -31.38
C ASP A 260 -41.10 35.37 -30.25
N ASP A 261 -40.90 36.66 -30.50
CA ASP A 261 -41.80 37.75 -30.11
C ASP A 261 -41.80 38.34 -28.67
N ASP A 262 -41.70 39.68 -28.74
CA ASP A 262 -42.31 40.70 -27.89
C ASP A 262 -41.70 40.93 -26.50
N ASP A 263 -41.47 42.15 -26.04
CA ASP A 263 -41.58 43.48 -26.61
C ASP A 263 -40.97 44.40 -25.54
N ASP A 264 -40.40 45.51 -26.01
CA ASP A 264 -40.56 46.83 -25.43
C ASP A 264 -39.97 47.26 -24.07
N ASP A 265 -39.44 48.47 -24.19
CA ASP A 265 -39.49 49.59 -23.25
C ASP A 265 -38.34 49.81 -22.25
N ASP A 266 -37.52 50.76 -22.68
CA ASP A 266 -37.34 52.07 -22.04
C ASP A 266 -36.23 52.24 -21.00
N ASP A 267 -35.22 52.97 -21.46
CA ASP A 267 -34.71 54.25 -20.94
C ASP A 267 -34.22 54.39 -19.48
N ASP A 268 -33.07 55.08 -19.43
CA ASP A 268 -32.29 55.70 -18.32
C ASP A 268 -31.37 54.82 -17.43
#